data_AF-A0A963NWK3-F1
#
_entry.id   AF-A0A963NWK3-F1
#
_cell.length_a   1.000
_cell.length_b   1.000
_cell.length_c   1.000
_cell.angle_alpha   90.00
_cell.angle_beta   90.00
_cell.angle_gamma   90.00
#
_symmetry.space_group_name_H-M   'P 1'
#
loop_
_entity.id
_entity.type
_entity.pdbx_description
1 polymer ?
#
loop_
_entity_poly.entity_id
_entity_poly.type
_entity_poly.pdbx_seq_one_letter_code
_entity_poly.pdbx_strand_id
1 'polypeptide(L)'
;LWRNSDQAEAAAEALKLTAQDLLGLGLIDEIIAEPLGGAHRGRGTTIETVGHAISRHLAALDGTPPHEIRRRRREKYLHMGRELE
;
A
#
# COMPACT_ATOMS: atom_id res chain seq x y z
N LEU A 1 22.88 -10.43 1.56
CA LEU A 1 22.24 -11.50 2.34
C LEU A 1 22.48 -12.87 1.70
N TRP A 2 22.24 -13.04 0.39
CA TRP A 2 22.80 -14.17 -0.39
C TRP A 2 23.12 -13.73 -1.83
N ARG A 3 24.19 -14.26 -2.43
CA ARG A 3 24.63 -13.99 -3.83
C ARG A 3 24.30 -15.17 -4.75
N ASN A 4 23.15 -15.80 -4.56
CA ASN A 4 22.66 -16.90 -5.39
C ASN A 4 21.17 -16.69 -5.70
N SER A 5 20.77 -16.88 -6.97
CA SER A 5 19.39 -16.73 -7.45
C SER A 5 18.42 -17.71 -6.78
N ASP A 6 18.92 -18.85 -6.30
CA ASP A 6 18.11 -19.91 -5.69
C ASP A 6 17.47 -19.51 -4.36
N GLN A 7 17.92 -18.39 -3.76
CA GLN A 7 17.40 -17.89 -2.49
C GLN A 7 16.44 -16.71 -2.66
N ALA A 8 15.95 -16.46 -3.88
CA ALA A 8 15.05 -15.35 -4.17
C ALA A 8 13.76 -15.41 -3.36
N GLU A 9 13.17 -16.60 -3.17
CA GLU A 9 11.92 -16.78 -2.42
C GLU A 9 12.11 -16.46 -0.93
N ALA A 10 13.14 -17.05 -0.30
CA ALA A 10 13.47 -16.76 1.10
C ALA A 10 13.83 -15.29 1.33
N ALA A 11 14.47 -14.64 0.36
CA ALA A 11 14.75 -13.21 0.41
C ALA A 11 13.47 -12.37 0.29
N ALA A 12 12.54 -12.74 -0.60
CA ALA A 12 11.27 -12.03 -0.77
C ALA A 12 10.41 -12.11 0.50
N GLU A 13 10.35 -13.27 1.14
CA GLU A 13 9.65 -13.48 2.41
C GLU A 13 10.30 -12.66 3.54
N ALA A 14 11.63 -12.70 3.68
CA ALA A 14 12.34 -11.93 4.69
C ALA A 14 12.18 -10.41 4.51
N LEU A 15 12.05 -9.93 3.27
CA LEU A 15 11.85 -8.52 2.94
C LEU A 15 10.41 -8.05 3.12
N LYS A 16 9.45 -8.96 3.33
CA LYS A 16 8.04 -8.62 3.60
C LYS A 16 7.43 -7.69 2.54
N LEU A 17 7.57 -8.09 1.28
CA LEU A 17 7.24 -7.26 0.10
C LEU A 17 5.77 -7.35 -0.35
N THR A 18 4.94 -8.16 0.31
CA THR A 18 3.54 -8.34 -0.09
C THR A 18 2.66 -7.17 0.37
N ALA A 19 1.53 -6.94 -0.31
CA ALA A 19 0.60 -5.89 0.10
C ALA A 19 0.08 -6.10 1.54
N GLN A 20 -0.10 -7.37 1.94
CA GLN A 20 -0.53 -7.75 3.29
C GLN A 20 0.52 -7.37 4.33
N ASP A 21 1.80 -7.65 4.05
CA ASP A 21 2.89 -7.24 4.92
C ASP A 21 2.97 -5.72 5.05
N LEU A 22 2.93 -5.00 3.94
CA LEU A 22 3.01 -3.54 3.92
C LEU A 22 1.85 -2.89 4.68
N LEU A 23 0.64 -3.48 4.60
CA LEU A 23 -0.51 -3.04 5.37
C LEU A 23 -0.30 -3.30 6.87
N GLY A 24 0.17 -4.50 7.23
CA GLY A 24 0.48 -4.86 8.62
C GLY A 24 1.59 -4.01 9.24
N LEU A 25 2.53 -3.52 8.43
CA LEU A 25 3.59 -2.59 8.82
C LEU A 25 3.13 -1.12 8.85
N GLY A 26 1.88 -0.82 8.52
CA GLY A 26 1.33 0.53 8.48
C GLY A 26 1.93 1.42 7.38
N LEU A 27 2.50 0.82 6.33
CA LEU A 27 3.14 1.55 5.21
C LEU A 27 2.13 1.97 4.13
N ILE A 28 1.07 1.20 3.95
CA ILE A 28 -0.04 1.49 3.02
C ILE A 28 -1.36 1.57 3.78
N ASP A 29 -2.36 2.24 3.20
CA ASP A 29 -3.67 2.47 3.85
C ASP A 29 -4.75 1.45 3.42
N GLU A 30 -4.63 0.89 2.22
CA GLU A 30 -5.64 0.01 1.63
C GLU A 30 -5.00 -0.99 0.66
N ILE A 31 -5.53 -2.21 0.64
CA ILE A 31 -5.24 -3.21 -0.38
C ILE A 31 -6.44 -3.28 -1.33
N ILE A 32 -6.19 -3.07 -2.62
CA ILE A 32 -7.22 -3.18 -3.65
C ILE A 32 -7.21 -4.61 -4.17
N ALA A 33 -8.32 -5.33 -3.97
CA ALA A 33 -8.44 -6.72 -4.39
C ALA A 33 -8.44 -6.86 -5.92
N GLU A 34 -7.69 -7.84 -6.42
CA GLU A 34 -7.68 -8.17 -7.84
C GLU A 34 -8.79 -9.19 -8.17
N PRO A 35 -9.29 -9.20 -9.42
CA PRO A 35 -10.15 -10.27 -9.91
C PRO A 35 -9.48 -11.65 -9.81
N LEU A 36 -10.29 -12.71 -9.80
CA LEU A 36 -9.77 -14.08 -9.79
C LEU A 36 -8.81 -14.29 -10.99
N GLY A 37 -7.59 -14.74 -10.68
CA GLY A 37 -6.54 -14.93 -11.68
C GLY A 37 -5.77 -13.66 -12.06
N GLY A 38 -6.00 -12.53 -11.38
CA GLY A 38 -5.18 -11.33 -11.43
C GLY A 38 -5.76 -10.18 -12.27
N ALA A 39 -5.28 -8.97 -11.99
CA ALA A 39 -5.72 -7.71 -12.59
C ALA A 39 -5.71 -7.72 -14.12
N HIS A 40 -4.70 -8.36 -14.73
CA HIS A 40 -4.57 -8.47 -16.18
C HIS A 40 -5.72 -9.20 -16.86
N ARG A 41 -6.43 -10.09 -16.14
CA ARG A 41 -7.59 -10.86 -16.63
C ARG A 41 -8.92 -10.11 -16.49
N GLY A 42 -8.99 -9.12 -15.61
CA GLY A 42 -10.19 -8.31 -15.38
C GLY A 42 -9.87 -6.82 -15.37
N ARG A 43 -9.29 -6.33 -16.49
CA ARG A 43 -8.77 -4.95 -16.58
C ARG A 43 -9.83 -3.89 -16.30
N GLY A 44 -11.03 -4.02 -16.90
CA GLY A 44 -12.12 -3.06 -16.70
C GLY A 44 -12.51 -2.93 -15.23
N THR A 45 -12.84 -4.07 -14.59
CA THR A 45 -13.17 -4.12 -13.16
C THR A 45 -12.03 -3.61 -12.28
N THR A 46 -10.78 -3.91 -12.62
CA THR A 46 -9.61 -3.43 -11.87
C THR A 46 -9.51 -1.91 -11.95
N ILE A 47 -9.65 -1.33 -13.15
CA ILE A 47 -9.61 0.12 -13.36
C ILE A 47 -10.73 0.81 -12.57
N GLU A 48 -11.95 0.28 -12.62
CA GLU A 48 -13.09 0.80 -11.85
C GLU A 48 -12.83 0.75 -10.35
N THR A 49 -12.38 -0.40 -9.84
CA THR A 49 -12.11 -0.59 -8.41
C THR A 49 -11.01 0.35 -7.91
N VAL A 50 -9.94 0.52 -8.69
CA VAL A 50 -8.87 1.49 -8.39
C VAL A 50 -9.40 2.92 -8.44
N GLY A 51 -10.23 3.25 -9.45
CA GLY A 51 -10.87 4.55 -9.55
C GLY A 51 -11.71 4.88 -8.32
N HIS A 52 -12.52 3.94 -7.85
CA HIS A 52 -13.31 4.11 -6.62
C HIS A 52 -12.43 4.30 -5.38
N ALA A 53 -11.33 3.56 -5.24
CA ALA A 53 -10.40 3.74 -4.13
C ALA A 53 -9.79 5.15 -4.14
N ILE A 54 -9.28 5.61 -5.29
CA ILE A 54 -8.73 6.96 -5.45
C ILE A 54 -9.78 8.02 -5.09
N SER A 55 -11.00 7.89 -5.61
CA SER A 55 -12.08 8.83 -5.31
C SER A 55 -12.41 8.89 -3.81
N ARG A 56 -12.46 7.74 -3.11
CA ARG A 56 -12.68 7.71 -1.66
C ARG A 56 -11.56 8.41 -0.89
N HIS A 57 -10.30 8.13 -1.21
CA HIS A 57 -9.15 8.73 -0.53
C HIS A 57 -9.03 10.23 -0.80
N LEU A 58 -9.35 10.69 -2.00
CA LEU A 58 -9.40 12.12 -2.30
C LEU A 58 -10.56 12.81 -1.58
N ALA A 59 -11.74 12.20 -1.56
CA ALA A 59 -12.90 12.74 -0.84
C ALA A 59 -12.64 12.87 0.67
N ALA A 60 -11.87 11.95 1.27
CA ALA A 60 -11.47 12.03 2.67
C ALA A 60 -10.55 13.22 2.98
N LEU A 61 -9.90 13.82 1.97
CA LEU A 61 -9.08 15.01 2.11
C LEU A 61 -9.85 16.30 1.81
N ASP A 62 -11.04 16.19 1.23
CA ASP A 62 -11.86 17.36 0.89
C ASP A 62 -12.23 18.17 2.13
N GLY A 63 -12.23 19.49 2.00
CA GLY A 63 -12.43 20.41 3.12
C GLY A 63 -11.29 20.46 4.15
N THR A 64 -10.23 19.64 4.04
CA THR A 64 -9.08 19.71 4.94
C THR A 64 -8.14 20.86 4.53
N PRO A 65 -7.78 21.78 5.45
CA PRO A 65 -6.87 22.87 5.13
C PRO A 65 -5.50 22.39 4.62
N PRO A 66 -4.83 23.11 3.70
CA PRO A 66 -3.56 22.66 3.12
C PRO A 66 -2.44 22.42 4.16
N HIS A 67 -2.39 23.21 5.23
CA HIS A 67 -1.39 23.04 6.30
C HIS A 67 -1.61 21.74 7.08
N GLU A 68 -2.87 21.37 7.30
CA GLU A 68 -3.26 20.15 8.00
C GLU A 68 -2.96 18.91 7.16
N ILE A 69 -3.20 18.95 5.84
CA ILE A 69 -2.79 17.86 4.92
C ILE A 69 -1.29 17.61 5.01
N ARG A 70 -0.48 18.67 5.03
CA ARG A 70 0.99 18.57 5.16
C ARG A 70 1.40 18.00 6.52
N ARG A 71 0.73 18.43 7.60
CA ARG A 71 0.97 17.90 8.96
C ARG A 71 0.67 16.41 9.03
N ARG A 72 -0.51 15.98 8.60
CA ARG A 72 -0.93 14.56 8.56
C ARG A 72 0.04 13.72 7.74
N ARG A 73 0.47 14.21 6.57
CA ARG A 73 1.47 13.53 5.75
C ARG A 73 2.79 13.34 6.52
N ARG A 74 3.27 14.40 7.17
CA ARG A 74 4.51 14.34 7.97
C ARG A 74 4.38 13.32 9.11
N GLU A 75 3.27 13.37 9.85
CA GLU A 75 2.98 12.43 10.94
C GLU A 75 2.96 10.99 10.44
N LYS A 76 2.29 10.72 9.32
CA LYS A 76 2.27 9.40 8.68
C LYS A 76 3.69 8.87 8.43
N TYR A 77 4.53 9.64 7.72
CA TYR A 77 5.92 9.21 7.44
C TYR A 77 6.78 9.08 8.70
N LEU A 78 6.53 9.92 9.71
CA LEU A 78 7.24 9.80 10.98
C LEU A 78 6.82 8.53 11.71
N HIS A 79 5.55 8.12 11.66
CA HIS A 79 5.07 6.89 12.32
C HIS A 79 5.49 5.61 11.60
N MET A 80 5.70 5.64 10.28
CA MET A 80 6.23 4.50 9.54
C MET A 80 7.53 3.99 10.18
N GLY A 81 7.51 2.75 10.67
CA GLY A 81 8.66 2.10 11.29
C GLY A 81 8.87 2.38 12.78
N ARG A 82 7.99 3.15 13.46
CA ARG A 82 8.07 3.38 14.91
C ARG A 82 7.33 2.35 15.77
N GLU A 83 6.34 1.65 15.22
CA GLU A 83 5.53 0.66 15.95
C GLU A 83 6.11 -0.78 15.87
N LEU A 84 7.41 -0.91 15.56
CA LEU A 84 8.13 -2.19 15.48
C LEU A 84 8.85 -2.57 16.79
N GLU A 85 8.41 -2.03 17.94
CA GLU A 85 8.85 -2.47 19.28
C GLU A 85 7.91 -3.53 19.87
#